data_AF-A0A8J4VLU4-F1
#
_entry.id   AF-A0A8J4VLU4-F1
#
_cell.length_a   1.000
_cell.length_b   1.000
_cell.length_c   1.000
_cell.angle_alpha   90.00
_cell.angle_beta   90.00
_cell.angle_gamma   90.00
#
_symmetry.space_group_name_H-M   'P 1'
#
loop_
_entity.id
_entity.type
_entity.pdbx_description
1 polymer ?
#
loop_
_entity_poly.entity_id
_entity_poly.type
_entity_poly.pdbx_seq_one_letter_code
_entity_poly.pdbx_strand_id
1 'polypeptide(L)' 'MSLFGKVEAEIEIKASAYKFYEVNSKRVAEAPKFCPNFIQSVDLVEGEWGQEGCIVCWYFIFGKSNNIC' A
#
# COMPACT_ATOMS: atom_id res chain seq x y z
N MET A 1 -29.89 -11.85 1.77
CA MET A 1 -28.80 -11.35 0.91
C MET A 1 -27.53 -11.29 1.75
N SER A 2 -26.47 -12.02 1.42
CA SER A 2 -25.19 -11.91 2.12
C SER A 2 -24.37 -10.76 1.51
N LEU A 3 -23.85 -9.87 2.35
CA LEU A 3 -22.97 -8.76 1.96
C LEU A 3 -21.50 -9.24 1.99
N PHE A 4 -21.18 -10.26 1.19
CA PHE A 4 -19.83 -10.84 1.11
C PHE A 4 -19.38 -11.02 -0.34
N GLY A 5 -18.14 -10.65 -0.65
CA GLY A 5 -17.52 -10.80 -1.96
C GLY A 5 -16.00 -10.69 -1.90
N LYS A 6 -15.32 -11.23 -2.91
CA LYS A 6 -13.86 -11.20 -3.07
C LYS A 6 -13.52 -10.62 -4.44
N VAL A 7 -12.54 -9.72 -4.48
CA VAL A 7 -12.01 -9.12 -5.72
C VAL A 7 -10.52 -9.40 -5.77
N GLU A 8 -10.03 -9.88 -6.92
CA GLU A 8 -8.62 -10.22 -7.14
C GLU A 8 -8.13 -9.60 -8.45
N ALA A 9 -6.86 -9.23 -8.49
CA ALA A 9 -6.16 -8.76 -9.69
C ALA A 9 -4.74 -9.31 -9.69
N GLU A 10 -4.26 -9.73 -10.86
CA GLU A 10 -2.91 -10.23 -11.07
C GLU A 10 -2.22 -9.39 -12.16
N ILE A 11 -1.00 -8.96 -11.90
CA ILE A 11 -0.23 -8.09 -12.79
C ILE A 11 1.20 -8.61 -12.84
N GLU A 12 1.72 -8.83 -14.04
CA GLU A 12 3.12 -9.21 -14.24
C GLU A 12 4.05 -8.01 -13.96
N ILE A 13 5.05 -8.21 -13.12
CA ILE A 13 6.06 -7.20 -12.82
C ILE A 13 7.44 -7.66 -13.28
N LYS A 14 8.25 -6.72 -13.76
CA LYS A 14 9.66 -6.97 -14.13
C LYS A 14 10.60 -6.99 -12.91
N ALA A 15 10.13 -6.55 -11.75
CA ALA A 15 10.93 -6.48 -10.53
C ALA A 15 11.05 -7.87 -9.88
N SER A 16 12.15 -8.10 -9.15
CA SER A 16 12.34 -9.33 -8.37
C SER A 16 11.25 -9.48 -7.31
N ALA A 17 10.68 -10.68 -7.20
CA ALA A 17 9.67 -11.01 -6.20
C ALA A 17 10.14 -10.71 -4.76
N TYR A 18 11.40 -11.02 -4.44
CA TYR A 18 11.99 -10.73 -3.13
C TYR A 18 11.98 -9.23 -2.82
N LYS A 19 12.41 -8.40 -3.77
CA LYS A 19 12.47 -6.94 -3.57
C LYS A 19 11.07 -6.35 -3.43
N PHE A 20 10.11 -6.83 -4.23
CA PHE A 20 8.73 -6.39 -4.14
C PHE A 20 8.13 -6.75 -2.78
N TYR A 21 8.34 -7.98 -2.32
CA TYR A 21 7.88 -8.43 -1.00
C TYR A 21 8.51 -7.62 0.14
N GLU A 22 9.84 -7.42 0.12
CA GLU A 22 10.56 -6.69 1.16
C GLU A 22 10.05 -5.24 1.30
N VAL A 23 9.82 -4.56 0.17
CA VAL A 23 9.30 -3.18 0.18
C VAL A 23 7.89 -3.12 0.77
N ASN A 24 7.02 -4.05 0.38
CA ASN A 24 5.61 -4.05 0.81
C ASN A 24 5.37 -4.64 2.20
N SER A 25 6.35 -5.35 2.79
CA SER A 25 6.24 -5.94 4.13
C SER A 25 7.03 -5.18 5.19
N LYS A 26 8.33 -4.97 4.94
CA LYS A 26 9.27 -4.45 5.96
C LYS A 26 9.55 -2.96 5.83
N ARG A 27 9.47 -2.42 4.61
CA ARG A 27 9.83 -1.03 4.30
C ARG A 27 8.62 -0.20 3.88
N VAL A 28 7.48 -0.55 4.46
CA VAL A 28 6.17 0.01 4.12
C VAL A 28 6.10 1.54 4.32
N ALA A 29 6.87 2.08 5.28
CA ALA A 29 7.02 3.51 5.51
C ALA A 29 7.64 4.27 4.31
N GLU A 30 8.32 3.58 3.40
CA GLU A 30 8.88 4.17 2.18
C GLU A 30 7.88 4.20 1.01
N ALA A 31 6.70 3.60 1.14
CA ALA A 31 5.69 3.56 0.07
C ALA A 31 5.36 4.94 -0.55
N PRO A 32 5.26 6.06 0.21
CA PRO A 32 5.05 7.38 -0.36
C PRO A 32 6.17 7.84 -1.31
N LYS A 33 7.40 7.33 -1.16
CA LYS A 33 8.52 7.64 -2.06
C LYS A 33 8.35 6.94 -3.41
N PHE A 34 7.76 5.76 -3.44
CA PHE A 34 7.56 4.97 -4.65
C PHE A 34 6.26 5.32 -5.38
N CYS A 35 5.22 5.72 -4.65
CA CYS A 35 3.89 6.00 -5.20
C CYS A 35 3.27 7.29 -4.62
N PRO A 36 3.94 8.45 -4.70
CA PRO A 36 3.49 9.69 -4.04
C PRO A 36 2.12 10.20 -4.53
N ASN A 37 1.76 9.87 -5.77
CA ASN A 37 0.48 10.27 -6.36
C ASN A 37 -0.72 9.52 -5.77
N PHE A 38 -0.47 8.41 -5.07
CA PHE A 38 -1.51 7.54 -4.49
C PHE A 38 -1.40 7.45 -2.97
N ILE A 39 -0.17 7.50 -2.44
CA ILE A 39 0.15 7.32 -1.03
C ILE A 39 0.89 8.55 -0.54
N GLN A 40 0.30 9.30 0.39
CA GLN A 40 0.87 10.54 0.91
C GLN A 40 1.81 10.28 2.09
N SER A 41 1.40 9.42 3.01
CA SER A 41 2.19 9.04 4.19
C SER A 41 1.72 7.70 4.75
N VAL A 42 2.58 7.09 5.56
CA VAL A 42 2.29 5.88 6.34
C VAL A 42 2.92 6.08 7.71
N ASP A 43 2.10 6.05 8.75
CA ASP A 43 2.54 6.26 10.12
C ASP A 43 2.42 4.96 10.93
N LEU A 44 3.42 4.66 11.75
CA LEU A 44 3.34 3.57 12.72
C LEU A 44 2.55 4.05 13.93
N VAL A 45 1.49 3.33 14.25
CA VAL A 45 0.62 3.63 15.39
C VAL A 45 1.04 2.78 16.59
N GLU A 46 1.23 1.47 16.39
CA GLU A 46 1.62 0.52 17.43
C GLU A 46 2.54 -0.59 16.89
N GLY A 47 3.41 -1.11 17.75
CA GLY A 47 4.32 -2.21 17.44
C GLY A 47 5.62 -1.76 16.76
N GLU A 48 6.16 -2.60 15.89
CA GLU A 48 7.40 -2.36 15.15
C GLU A 48 7.18 -2.59 13.65
N TRP A 49 7.84 -1.77 12.82
CA TRP A 49 7.74 -1.90 11.37
C TRP A 49 8.12 -3.30 10.88
N GLY A 50 7.23 -3.91 10.09
CA GLY A 50 7.46 -5.21 9.45
C GLY A 50 7.35 -6.41 10.38
N GLN A 51 6.91 -6.23 11.62
CA GLN A 51 6.60 -7.33 12.53
C GLN A 51 5.11 -7.64 12.50
N GLU A 52 4.78 -8.91 12.78
CA GLU A 52 3.39 -9.34 12.94
C GLU A 52 2.73 -8.58 14.09
N GLY A 53 1.47 -8.18 13.87
CA GLY A 53 0.70 -7.41 14.86
C GLY A 53 0.97 -5.91 14.89
N CYS A 54 1.82 -5.36 14.02
CA CYS A 54 1.96 -3.90 13.92
C CYS A 54 0.68 -3.23 13.39
N ILE A 55 0.41 -2.02 13.87
CA ILE A 55 -0.72 -1.20 13.44
C ILE A 55 -0.16 0.03 12.72
N VAL A 56 -0.61 0.22 11.49
CA VAL A 56 -0.16 1.30 10.61
C VAL A 56 -1.34 2.11 10.09
N CYS A 57 -1.21 3.42 10.08
CA CYS A 57 -2.17 4.34 9.51
C CYS A 57 -1.71 4.78 8.12
N TRP A 58 -2.54 4.55 7.10
CA TRP A 58 -2.23 4.88 5.72
C TRP A 58 -3.05 6.08 5.24
N TYR A 59 -2.39 7.00 4.54
CA TYR A 59 -3.04 8.17 3.96
C TYR A 59 -2.98 8.09 2.44
N PHE A 60 -4.13 7.81 1.83
CA PHE A 60 -4.26 7.60 0.38
C PHE A 60 -4.96 8.78 -0.31
N ILE A 61 -4.60 9.01 -1.56
CA ILE A 61 -5.40 9.78 -2.52
C ILE A 61 -6.17 8.76 -3.37
N PHE A 62 -7.50 8.78 -3.26
CA PHE A 62 -8.37 7.91 -4.04
C PHE A 62 -9.41 8.74 -4.79
N GLY A 63 -9.53 8.51 -6.10
CA GLY A 63 -10.39 9.29 -6.98
C GLY A 63 -9.79 10.65 -7.34
N LYS A 64 -9.84 11.00 -8.63
CA LYS A 64 -9.47 12.34 -9.10
C LYS A 64 -10.53 13.34 -8.59
N SER A 65 -10.15 14.40 -7.87
CA SER A 65 -10.94 15.64 -7.97
C SER A 65 -10.63 16.27 -9.33
N ASN A 66 -11.43 15.92 -10.34
CA ASN A 66 -11.64 16.58 -11.62
C ASN A 66 -10.43 16.92 -12.54
N ASN A 67 -10.52 16.36 -13.75
CA ASN A 67 -10.24 16.97 -15.07
C ASN A 67 -8.90 17.69 -15.30
N ILE A 68 -8.00 17.00 -15.99
CA ILE A 68 -7.30 17.59 -17.15
C ILE A 68 -7.29 16.49 -18.22
N CYS A 69 -7.65 16.93 -19.43
CA CYS A 69 -7.67 16.24 -20.71
C CYS A 69 -6.38 15.47 -20.99
#